data_AF-A0A7S2DWD4-F1
#
_entry.id   AF-A0A7S2DWD4-F1
#
_cell.length_a   1.000
_cell.length_b   1.000
_cell.length_c   1.000
_cell.angle_alpha   90.00
_cell.angle_beta   90.00
_cell.angle_gamma   90.00
#
_symmetry.space_group_name_H-M   'P 1'
#
loop_
_entity.id
_entity.type
_entity.pdbx_description
1 polymer ?
#
loop_
_entity_poly.entity_id
_entity_poly.type
_entity_poly.pdbx_seq_one_letter_code
_entity_poly.pdbx_strand_id
1 'polypeptide(L)'
;MAKFGEGDGRWIVKEREDGANVNNWHWVTKDMSEHCKGALNHTLKHGNIFPSDGPLANVIIKSAETSGEASVNNRKGRTFLIYEFEVKLKWSGDLLDADGAIVESTSGSIKLPDVAAESLEDLEVEFETKSRGSTLSEAMRKQGVRCVTSAVQRTMAELQAEVTANAAKAKPAGAPSAVTPSVSVPLPQPIKIEGPAPPPPAPYAVKGAAVAAPSAASARRRVVDEEEDDGEQPPPKMREALKKLRENPSSTKQLRLSNLSIMDVHLRPLIEALQHSQVFLEELDLSFNRITDAGVHVLLQALATGTALELSTLYLGGNKVSVAGMALSQNLKQSRSDLLVNWHLQLPRAKNMCTVGTVYPNSPAAQAGLRTGDSVVAFGPVQHEEYKGVSESIVPVVKGSVGKPIDVVVVRIEDASSQVQQAQLTLTPQKWSGAGLLGCILK
;
A
#
# COMPACT_ATOMS: atom_id res chain seq x y z
N MET A 1 -21.04 -49.70 -0.25
CA MET A 1 -22.48 -49.67 -0.55
C MET A 1 -23.21 -49.69 0.79
N ALA A 2 -24.14 -48.77 1.04
CA ALA A 2 -24.93 -48.77 2.27
C ALA A 2 -25.80 -50.04 2.32
N LYS A 3 -25.93 -50.65 3.50
CA LYS A 3 -26.76 -51.85 3.69
C LYS A 3 -28.24 -51.48 3.57
N PHE A 4 -28.99 -52.30 2.84
CA PHE A 4 -30.43 -52.11 2.63
C PHE A 4 -31.16 -52.16 3.99
N GLY A 5 -31.84 -51.07 4.36
CA GLY A 5 -32.63 -50.96 5.58
C GLY A 5 -32.00 -50.15 6.73
N GLU A 6 -30.73 -49.77 6.65
CA GLU A 6 -30.11 -48.83 7.59
C GLU A 6 -29.92 -47.47 6.91
N GLY A 7 -30.75 -46.49 7.29
CA GLY A 7 -30.64 -45.13 6.79
C GLY A 7 -29.30 -44.50 7.21
N ASP A 8 -28.46 -44.15 6.24
CA ASP A 8 -27.23 -43.42 6.46
C ASP A 8 -27.56 -41.96 6.86
N GLY A 9 -27.10 -41.52 8.03
CA GLY A 9 -27.32 -40.16 8.54
C GLY A 9 -26.74 -39.04 7.65
N ARG A 10 -25.92 -39.37 6.64
CA ARG A 10 -25.46 -38.42 5.62
C ARG A 10 -26.49 -38.14 4.52
N TRP A 11 -27.52 -38.97 4.40
CA TRP A 11 -28.61 -38.86 3.42
C TRP A 11 -29.95 -38.70 4.13
N ILE A 12 -30.14 -37.58 4.83
CA ILE A 12 -31.47 -37.20 5.33
C ILE A 12 -32.15 -36.34 4.26
N VAL A 13 -32.75 -36.98 3.27
CA VAL A 13 -33.88 -36.38 2.53
C VAL A 13 -35.14 -36.89 3.20
N LYS A 14 -35.49 -36.29 4.34
CA LYS A 14 -36.86 -36.36 4.86
C LYS A 14 -37.58 -35.17 4.27
N GLU A 15 -38.57 -35.42 3.41
CA GLU A 15 -39.58 -34.41 3.07
C GLU A 15 -40.23 -33.95 4.38
N ARG A 16 -40.03 -32.68 4.73
CA ARG A 16 -40.71 -32.04 5.85
C ARG A 16 -41.99 -31.40 5.35
N GLU A 17 -43.06 -31.49 6.14
CA GLU A 17 -44.35 -30.85 5.85
C GLU A 17 -44.26 -29.30 5.78
N ASP A 18 -43.17 -28.70 6.26
CA ASP A 18 -42.95 -27.25 6.30
C ASP A 18 -42.42 -26.63 4.99
N GLY A 19 -41.99 -27.44 4.02
CA GLY A 19 -41.44 -26.97 2.73
C GLY A 19 -40.21 -26.07 2.85
N ALA A 20 -39.57 -25.99 4.03
CA ALA A 20 -38.48 -25.08 4.28
C ALA A 20 -37.23 -25.50 3.48
N ASN A 21 -36.59 -24.55 2.78
CA ASN A 21 -35.41 -24.82 1.95
C ASN A 21 -34.15 -25.03 2.81
N VAL A 22 -34.09 -26.16 3.50
CA VAL A 22 -32.96 -26.51 4.37
C VAL A 22 -31.68 -26.58 3.54
N ASN A 23 -30.64 -25.85 3.99
CA ASN A 23 -29.33 -25.72 3.31
C ASN A 23 -29.36 -25.07 1.92
N ASN A 24 -30.43 -24.38 1.52
CA ASN A 24 -30.55 -23.76 0.20
C ASN A 24 -30.33 -24.76 -0.97
N TRP A 25 -30.91 -25.95 -0.84
CA TRP A 25 -30.77 -27.03 -1.82
C TRP A 25 -31.84 -26.98 -2.93
N HIS A 26 -32.97 -26.33 -2.66
CA HIS A 26 -34.03 -26.06 -3.64
C HIS A 26 -33.81 -24.71 -4.33
N TRP A 27 -34.16 -24.65 -5.61
CA TRP A 27 -34.05 -23.43 -6.41
C TRP A 27 -34.98 -22.35 -5.85
N VAL A 28 -34.43 -21.21 -5.46
CA VAL A 28 -35.21 -20.02 -5.09
C VAL A 28 -34.60 -18.84 -5.83
N THR A 29 -35.41 -18.21 -6.66
CA THR A 29 -35.08 -16.96 -7.35
C THR A 29 -35.83 -15.84 -6.64
N LYS A 30 -35.09 -14.89 -6.08
CA LYS A 30 -35.67 -13.69 -5.47
C LYS A 30 -35.31 -12.48 -6.33
N ASP A 31 -36.33 -11.75 -6.78
CA ASP A 31 -36.15 -10.49 -7.47
C ASP A 31 -35.55 -9.44 -6.51
N MET A 32 -34.47 -8.81 -6.94
CA MET A 32 -33.74 -7.75 -6.24
C MET A 32 -33.54 -6.52 -7.15
N SER A 33 -34.25 -6.46 -8.28
CA SER A 33 -34.11 -5.41 -9.30
C SER A 33 -34.28 -4.02 -8.70
N GLU A 34 -35.37 -3.77 -7.97
CA GLU A 34 -35.65 -2.46 -7.39
C GLU A 34 -34.64 -2.04 -6.32
N HIS A 35 -34.12 -3.01 -5.56
CA HIS A 35 -33.09 -2.75 -4.56
C HIS A 35 -31.76 -2.34 -5.21
N CYS A 36 -31.32 -3.07 -6.25
CA CYS A 36 -30.09 -2.77 -6.96
C CYS A 36 -30.18 -1.46 -7.73
N LYS A 37 -31.30 -1.21 -8.44
CA LYS A 37 -31.57 0.07 -9.11
C LYS A 37 -31.56 1.23 -8.13
N GLY A 38 -32.21 1.06 -6.97
CA GLY A 38 -32.26 2.06 -5.91
C GLY A 38 -30.86 2.40 -5.39
N ALA A 39 -30.05 1.39 -5.11
CA ALA A 39 -28.67 1.56 -4.64
C ALA A 39 -27.79 2.28 -5.68
N LEU A 40 -27.81 1.84 -6.95
CA LEU A 40 -27.06 2.49 -8.03
C LEU A 40 -27.48 3.96 -8.22
N ASN A 41 -28.77 4.22 -8.30
CA ASN A 41 -29.28 5.59 -8.47
C ASN A 41 -28.93 6.47 -7.26
N HIS A 42 -28.96 5.93 -6.05
CA HIS A 42 -28.59 6.65 -4.84
C HIS A 42 -27.09 6.97 -4.81
N THR A 43 -26.22 5.98 -5.05
CA THR A 43 -24.77 6.19 -5.09
C THR A 43 -24.36 7.18 -6.17
N LEU A 44 -24.98 7.14 -7.36
CA LEU A 44 -24.63 8.05 -8.44
C LEU A 44 -25.11 9.49 -8.21
N LYS A 45 -26.23 9.70 -7.51
CA LYS A 45 -26.77 11.05 -7.25
C LYS A 45 -26.22 11.69 -5.98
N HIS A 46 -26.07 10.91 -4.92
CA HIS A 46 -25.73 11.40 -3.58
C HIS A 46 -24.35 10.94 -3.13
N GLY A 47 -23.74 9.98 -3.81
CA GLY A 47 -22.37 9.59 -3.55
C GLY A 47 -21.42 10.67 -4.02
N ASN A 48 -20.38 10.91 -3.22
CA ASN A 48 -19.29 11.81 -3.55
C ASN A 48 -18.36 11.13 -4.57
N ILE A 49 -18.86 10.91 -5.79
CA ILE A 49 -18.19 10.11 -6.83
C ILE A 49 -17.05 10.86 -7.53
N PHE A 50 -17.12 12.20 -7.54
CA PHE A 50 -16.07 13.04 -8.11
C PHE A 50 -15.12 13.56 -7.03
N PRO A 51 -13.85 13.82 -7.38
CA PRO A 51 -12.90 14.45 -6.46
C PRO A 51 -13.40 15.82 -6.01
N SER A 52 -13.12 16.19 -4.77
CA SER A 52 -13.45 17.52 -4.21
C SER A 52 -12.53 18.64 -4.70
N ASP A 53 -11.50 18.31 -5.47
CA ASP A 53 -10.50 19.24 -5.99
C ASP A 53 -10.23 18.96 -7.47
N GLY A 54 -9.70 19.96 -8.18
CA GLY A 54 -9.41 19.91 -9.60
C GLY A 54 -10.63 20.18 -10.49
N PRO A 55 -10.53 19.86 -11.80
CA PRO A 55 -11.51 20.30 -12.80
C PRO A 55 -12.91 19.71 -12.58
N LEU A 56 -13.04 18.61 -11.83
CA LEU A 56 -14.31 17.94 -11.58
C LEU A 56 -14.99 18.36 -10.27
N ALA A 57 -14.39 19.25 -9.49
CA ALA A 57 -14.85 19.59 -8.13
C ALA A 57 -16.30 20.07 -8.06
N ASN A 58 -16.77 20.80 -9.09
CA ASN A 58 -18.15 21.32 -9.13
C ASN A 58 -19.02 20.58 -10.14
N VAL A 59 -18.73 19.31 -10.42
CA VAL A 59 -19.59 18.46 -11.27
C VAL A 59 -20.69 17.84 -10.42
N ILE A 60 -21.92 17.96 -10.91
CA ILE A 60 -23.13 17.45 -10.27
C ILE A 60 -23.86 16.50 -11.23
N ILE A 61 -24.33 15.38 -10.68
CA ILE A 61 -25.24 14.47 -11.38
C ILE A 61 -26.67 15.00 -11.27
N LYS A 62 -27.24 15.43 -12.40
CA LYS A 62 -28.62 15.94 -12.49
C LYS A 62 -29.64 14.81 -12.44
N SER A 63 -29.34 13.70 -13.10
CA SER A 63 -30.20 12.51 -13.09
C SER A 63 -29.36 11.26 -13.24
N ALA A 64 -29.82 10.18 -12.61
CA ALA A 64 -29.32 8.82 -12.77
C ALA A 64 -30.55 7.92 -12.82
N GLU A 65 -30.61 7.10 -13.87
CA GLU A 65 -31.68 6.17 -14.20
C GLU A 65 -31.04 4.82 -14.50
N THR A 66 -31.52 3.77 -13.85
CA THR A 66 -31.03 2.40 -14.03
C THR A 66 -32.22 1.54 -14.47
N SER A 67 -32.09 0.87 -15.60
CA SER A 67 -33.08 -0.06 -16.16
C SER A 67 -32.48 -1.45 -16.25
N GLY A 68 -33.29 -2.50 -16.18
CA GLY A 68 -32.83 -3.89 -16.22
C GLY A 68 -33.34 -4.70 -15.04
N GLU A 69 -32.76 -5.88 -14.86
CA GLU A 69 -33.19 -6.86 -13.87
C GLU A 69 -32.04 -7.42 -13.05
N ALA A 70 -32.32 -7.74 -11.79
CA ALA A 70 -31.41 -8.49 -10.94
C ALA A 70 -32.16 -9.52 -10.12
N SER A 71 -31.61 -10.73 -10.09
CA SER A 71 -32.16 -11.83 -9.31
C SER A 71 -31.07 -12.52 -8.50
N VAL A 72 -31.41 -12.80 -7.25
CA VAL A 72 -30.57 -13.61 -6.37
C VAL A 72 -30.94 -15.07 -6.58
N ASN A 73 -29.95 -15.86 -6.95
CA ASN A 73 -30.11 -17.29 -7.17
C ASN A 73 -29.31 -18.08 -6.16
N ASN A 74 -29.88 -19.20 -5.73
CA ASN A 74 -29.29 -20.04 -4.71
C ASN A 74 -29.15 -21.48 -5.19
N ARG A 75 -27.92 -22.01 -5.15
CA ARG A 75 -27.63 -23.35 -5.63
C ARG A 75 -26.50 -23.99 -4.84
N LYS A 76 -26.73 -25.20 -4.32
CA LYS A 76 -25.71 -26.02 -3.62
C LYS A 76 -25.00 -25.23 -2.49
N GLY A 77 -25.75 -24.40 -1.77
CA GLY A 77 -25.22 -23.56 -0.68
C GLY A 77 -24.39 -22.35 -1.14
N ARG A 78 -24.35 -22.04 -2.44
CA ARG A 78 -23.78 -20.79 -2.97
C ARG A 78 -24.90 -19.89 -3.46
N THR A 79 -24.90 -18.65 -2.96
CA THR A 79 -25.81 -17.60 -3.39
C THR A 79 -25.05 -16.61 -4.25
N PHE A 80 -25.62 -16.22 -5.38
CA PHE A 80 -25.00 -15.28 -6.31
C PHE A 80 -26.07 -14.38 -6.93
N LEU A 81 -25.73 -13.11 -7.14
CA LEU A 81 -26.55 -12.15 -7.86
C LEU A 81 -26.28 -12.29 -9.35
N ILE A 82 -27.34 -12.48 -10.11
CA ILE A 82 -27.33 -12.33 -11.57
C ILE A 82 -27.99 -10.99 -11.84
N TYR A 83 -27.35 -10.14 -12.62
CA TYR A 83 -27.88 -8.84 -12.97
C TYR A 83 -27.46 -8.46 -14.39
N GLU A 84 -28.33 -7.71 -15.05
CA GLU A 84 -28.10 -7.10 -16.34
C GLU A 84 -28.79 -5.73 -16.31
N PHE A 85 -27.98 -4.66 -16.27
CA PHE A 85 -28.47 -3.30 -16.14
C PHE A 85 -27.94 -2.38 -17.24
N GLU A 86 -28.80 -1.47 -17.70
CA GLU A 86 -28.44 -0.28 -18.46
C GLU A 86 -28.50 0.93 -17.51
N VAL A 87 -27.38 1.63 -17.34
CA VAL A 87 -27.28 2.82 -16.48
C VAL A 87 -27.13 4.06 -17.35
N LYS A 88 -28.01 5.05 -17.15
CA LYS A 88 -27.99 6.34 -17.84
C LYS A 88 -27.91 7.46 -16.82
N LEU A 89 -26.95 8.37 -16.99
CA LEU A 89 -26.84 9.56 -16.15
C LEU A 89 -26.60 10.82 -16.96
N LYS A 90 -27.11 11.95 -16.44
CA LYS A 90 -26.89 13.29 -16.97
C LYS A 90 -26.11 14.10 -15.95
N TRP A 91 -25.07 14.77 -16.40
CA TRP A 91 -24.17 15.56 -15.55
C TRP A 91 -24.09 17.01 -16.04
N SER A 92 -23.70 17.89 -15.13
CA SER A 92 -23.42 19.30 -15.39
C SER A 92 -22.32 19.74 -14.45
N GLY A 93 -21.39 20.54 -14.93
CA GLY A 93 -20.36 21.09 -14.05
C GLY A 93 -19.83 22.41 -14.55
N ASP A 94 -19.21 23.11 -13.60
CA ASP A 94 -18.61 24.41 -13.80
C ASP A 94 -17.13 24.34 -13.39
N LEU A 95 -16.24 24.81 -14.26
CA LEU A 95 -14.83 25.00 -14.00
C LEU A 95 -14.64 26.40 -13.43
N LEU A 96 -14.02 26.50 -12.25
CA LEU A 96 -13.71 27.77 -11.60
C LEU A 96 -12.24 28.14 -11.80
N ASP A 97 -11.92 29.43 -11.90
CA ASP A 97 -10.54 29.93 -11.81
C ASP A 97 -10.07 30.07 -10.35
N ALA A 98 -8.84 30.56 -10.18
CA ALA A 98 -8.24 30.82 -8.88
C ALA A 98 -8.99 31.87 -8.04
N ASP A 99 -9.80 32.73 -8.67
CA ASP A 99 -10.60 33.76 -8.02
C ASP A 99 -12.04 33.29 -7.75
N GLY A 100 -12.38 32.04 -8.11
CA GLY A 100 -13.69 31.43 -7.92
C GLY A 100 -14.73 31.82 -8.97
N ALA A 101 -14.32 32.44 -10.09
CA ALA A 101 -15.22 32.76 -11.19
C ALA A 101 -15.38 31.57 -12.15
N ILE A 102 -16.58 31.40 -12.70
CA ILE A 102 -16.88 30.32 -13.65
C ILE A 102 -16.20 30.62 -14.99
N VAL A 103 -15.14 29.87 -15.30
CA VAL A 103 -14.38 29.94 -16.55
C VAL A 103 -15.06 29.15 -17.66
N GLU A 104 -15.64 28.01 -17.30
CA GLU A 104 -16.25 27.10 -18.26
C GLU A 104 -17.44 26.41 -17.61
N SER A 105 -18.56 26.27 -18.33
CA SER A 105 -19.67 25.42 -17.90
C SER A 105 -20.01 24.46 -19.01
N THR A 106 -20.20 23.18 -18.67
CA THR A 106 -20.64 22.20 -19.65
C THR A 106 -21.52 21.12 -19.02
N SER A 107 -22.21 20.39 -19.89
CA SER A 107 -23.10 19.31 -19.50
C SER A 107 -23.05 18.19 -20.53
N GLY A 108 -23.39 16.99 -20.09
CA GLY A 108 -23.33 15.80 -20.93
C GLY A 108 -24.11 14.64 -20.34
N SER A 109 -23.94 13.49 -20.98
CA SER A 109 -24.53 12.22 -20.55
C SER A 109 -23.52 11.09 -20.62
N ILE A 110 -23.65 10.14 -19.70
CA ILE A 110 -22.88 8.92 -19.67
C ILE A 110 -23.89 7.77 -19.66
N LYS A 111 -23.68 6.79 -20.54
CA LYS A 111 -24.49 5.60 -20.63
C LYS A 111 -23.60 4.37 -20.56
N LEU A 112 -23.96 3.42 -19.70
CA LEU A 112 -23.35 2.10 -19.59
C LEU A 112 -24.42 1.10 -20.07
N PRO A 113 -24.32 0.59 -21.32
CA PRO A 113 -25.36 -0.22 -21.93
C PRO A 113 -25.47 -1.62 -21.31
N ASP A 114 -24.34 -2.18 -20.86
CA ASP A 114 -24.25 -3.54 -20.34
C ASP A 114 -23.46 -3.57 -19.02
N VAL A 115 -24.18 -3.49 -17.91
CA VAL A 115 -23.64 -3.72 -16.57
C VAL A 115 -24.12 -5.10 -16.12
N ALA A 116 -23.27 -6.10 -16.31
CA ALA A 116 -23.52 -7.48 -15.91
C ALA A 116 -22.36 -8.03 -15.05
N ALA A 117 -22.53 -9.22 -14.48
CA ALA A 117 -21.50 -9.87 -13.68
C ALA A 117 -20.23 -10.21 -14.48
N GLU A 118 -20.38 -10.50 -15.78
CA GLU A 118 -19.27 -10.84 -16.67
C GLU A 118 -18.57 -9.60 -17.26
N SER A 119 -19.31 -8.51 -17.45
CA SER A 119 -18.79 -7.24 -17.99
C SER A 119 -18.34 -6.25 -16.92
N LEU A 120 -18.48 -6.57 -15.63
CA LEU A 120 -18.17 -5.64 -14.54
C LEU A 120 -16.71 -5.17 -14.55
N GLU A 121 -15.77 -6.01 -14.99
CA GLU A 121 -14.34 -5.68 -15.04
C GLU A 121 -13.97 -4.79 -16.23
N ASP A 122 -14.75 -4.82 -17.33
CA ASP A 122 -14.52 -4.06 -18.56
C ASP A 122 -15.83 -3.45 -19.07
N LEU A 123 -16.33 -2.46 -18.33
CA LEU A 123 -17.61 -1.81 -18.62
C LEU A 123 -17.51 -0.94 -19.87
N GLU A 124 -18.37 -1.20 -20.84
CA GLU A 124 -18.55 -0.33 -22.01
C GLU A 124 -19.19 1.00 -21.59
N VAL A 125 -18.67 2.11 -22.09
CA VAL A 125 -19.16 3.45 -21.75
C VAL A 125 -19.35 4.31 -23.02
N GLU A 126 -20.59 4.75 -23.21
CA GLU A 126 -20.95 5.79 -24.17
C GLU A 126 -20.92 7.16 -23.46
N PHE A 127 -20.02 8.05 -23.91
CA PHE A 127 -19.87 9.41 -23.37
C PHE A 127 -20.29 10.46 -24.40
N GLU A 128 -21.17 11.37 -24.00
CA GLU A 128 -21.59 12.53 -24.79
C GLU A 128 -21.45 13.83 -23.99
N THR A 129 -21.01 14.90 -24.65
CA THR A 129 -20.86 16.25 -24.07
C THR A 129 -21.36 17.30 -25.06
N LYS A 130 -21.96 18.39 -24.55
CA LYS A 130 -22.42 19.51 -25.38
C LYS A 130 -21.29 20.40 -25.88
N SER A 131 -20.21 20.53 -25.12
CA SER A 131 -19.02 21.28 -25.52
C SER A 131 -17.87 20.29 -25.70
N ARG A 132 -17.51 19.97 -26.94
CA ARG A 132 -16.40 19.04 -27.24
C ARG A 132 -15.07 19.81 -27.26
N GLY A 133 -14.04 19.28 -26.60
CA GLY A 133 -12.67 19.81 -26.64
C GLY A 133 -12.37 20.87 -25.58
N SER A 134 -13.27 21.06 -24.62
CA SER A 134 -13.07 21.97 -23.48
C SER A 134 -12.44 21.23 -22.30
N THR A 135 -11.77 21.94 -21.39
CA THR A 135 -10.98 21.33 -20.31
C THR A 135 -11.83 20.46 -19.40
N LEU A 136 -13.02 20.94 -19.03
CA LEU A 136 -13.96 20.19 -18.22
C LEU A 136 -14.52 18.96 -18.97
N SER A 137 -14.78 19.10 -20.28
CA SER A 137 -15.28 17.98 -21.09
C SER A 137 -14.27 16.85 -21.25
N GLU A 138 -12.98 17.17 -21.41
CA GLU A 138 -11.91 16.18 -21.48
C GLU A 138 -11.65 15.52 -20.12
N ALA A 139 -11.69 16.31 -19.04
CA ALA A 139 -11.61 15.80 -17.68
C ALA A 139 -12.78 14.84 -17.39
N MET A 140 -14.01 15.19 -17.79
CA MET A 140 -15.17 14.31 -17.64
C MET A 140 -15.06 13.05 -18.48
N ARG A 141 -14.58 13.13 -19.73
CA ARG A 141 -14.40 11.97 -20.61
C ARG A 141 -13.39 10.97 -20.06
N LYS A 142 -12.30 11.45 -19.44
CA LYS A 142 -11.22 10.58 -18.93
C LYS A 142 -11.40 10.22 -17.47
N GLN A 143 -11.43 11.22 -16.59
CA GLN A 143 -11.49 11.02 -15.14
C GLN A 143 -12.94 10.84 -14.66
N GLY A 144 -13.88 11.63 -15.19
CA GLY A 144 -15.30 11.54 -14.80
C GLY A 144 -15.92 10.17 -15.14
N VAL A 145 -15.68 9.67 -16.35
CA VAL A 145 -16.09 8.31 -16.75
C VAL A 145 -15.53 7.26 -15.80
N ARG A 146 -14.23 7.31 -15.47
CA ARG A 146 -13.61 6.37 -14.52
C ARG A 146 -14.23 6.44 -13.13
N CYS A 147 -14.51 7.64 -12.63
CA CYS A 147 -15.20 7.84 -11.35
C CYS A 147 -16.58 7.16 -11.34
N VAL A 148 -17.37 7.35 -12.40
CA VAL A 148 -18.69 6.72 -12.56
C VAL A 148 -18.57 5.20 -12.64
N THR A 149 -17.70 4.68 -13.52
CA THR A 149 -17.49 3.25 -13.70
C THR A 149 -17.06 2.58 -12.38
N SER A 150 -16.13 3.19 -11.66
CA SER A 150 -15.66 2.69 -10.36
C SER A 150 -16.77 2.72 -9.29
N ALA A 151 -17.64 3.73 -9.31
CA ALA A 151 -18.78 3.81 -8.39
C ALA A 151 -19.81 2.70 -8.67
N VAL A 152 -20.08 2.41 -9.94
CA VAL A 152 -20.95 1.29 -10.35
C VAL A 152 -20.34 -0.04 -9.93
N GLN A 153 -19.06 -0.28 -10.24
CA GLN A 153 -18.34 -1.50 -9.84
C GLN A 153 -18.37 -1.73 -8.33
N ARG A 154 -18.06 -0.69 -7.54
CA ARG A 154 -18.09 -0.75 -6.08
C ARG A 154 -19.48 -1.08 -5.55
N THR A 155 -20.51 -0.38 -6.05
CA THR A 155 -21.89 -0.59 -5.61
C THR A 155 -22.34 -2.03 -5.91
N MET A 156 -22.01 -2.56 -7.09
CA MET A 156 -22.36 -3.93 -7.44
C MET A 156 -21.60 -4.98 -6.62
N ALA A 157 -20.33 -4.74 -6.33
CA ALA A 157 -19.54 -5.60 -5.45
C ALA A 157 -20.08 -5.61 -4.01
N GLU A 158 -20.50 -4.46 -3.48
CA GLU A 158 -21.14 -4.33 -2.17
C GLU A 158 -22.47 -5.08 -2.11
N LEU A 159 -23.32 -4.94 -3.14
CA LEU A 159 -24.58 -5.67 -3.25
C LEU A 159 -24.37 -7.20 -3.33
N GLN A 160 -23.39 -7.65 -4.09
CA GLN A 160 -23.01 -9.06 -4.18
C GLN A 160 -22.53 -9.60 -2.81
N ALA A 161 -21.75 -8.81 -2.08
CA ALA A 161 -21.29 -9.16 -0.74
C ALA A 161 -22.45 -9.20 0.27
N GLU A 162 -23.38 -8.25 0.22
CA GLU A 162 -24.57 -8.21 1.06
C GLU A 162 -25.45 -9.44 0.84
N VAL A 163 -25.71 -9.80 -0.42
CA VAL A 163 -26.47 -11.01 -0.79
C VAL A 163 -25.81 -12.26 -0.23
N THR A 164 -24.49 -12.37 -0.36
CA THR A 164 -23.72 -13.50 0.16
C THR A 164 -23.77 -13.57 1.69
N ALA A 165 -23.69 -12.43 2.37
CA ALA A 165 -23.75 -12.34 3.83
C ALA A 165 -25.16 -12.66 4.38
N ASN A 166 -26.21 -12.16 3.73
CA ASN A 166 -27.60 -12.44 4.09
C ASN A 166 -27.93 -13.93 3.90
N ALA A 167 -27.39 -14.57 2.87
CA ALA A 167 -27.50 -16.02 2.67
C ALA A 167 -26.80 -16.83 3.78
N ALA A 168 -25.67 -16.35 4.29
CA ALA A 168 -24.96 -17.00 5.40
C ALA A 168 -25.72 -16.90 6.74
N LYS A 169 -26.43 -15.79 6.98
CA LYS A 169 -27.25 -15.56 8.18
C LYS A 169 -28.56 -16.37 8.19
N ALA A 170 -29.12 -16.69 7.02
CA ALA A 170 -30.36 -17.47 6.90
C ALA A 170 -30.21 -18.98 7.19
N LYS A 171 -29.01 -19.44 7.57
CA LYS A 171 -28.76 -20.83 7.93
C LYS A 171 -29.24 -21.09 9.37
N PRO A 172 -30.26 -21.94 9.62
CA PRO A 172 -30.73 -22.17 10.97
C PRO A 172 -29.64 -22.83 11.82
N ALA A 173 -29.41 -22.28 13.01
CA ALA A 173 -28.54 -22.88 14.02
C ALA A 173 -29.16 -24.19 14.51
N GLY A 174 -28.58 -25.33 14.14
CA GLY A 174 -29.15 -26.63 14.50
C GLY A 174 -28.24 -27.84 14.24
N ALA A 175 -27.30 -28.06 15.17
CA ALA A 175 -26.69 -29.35 15.56
C ALA A 175 -25.59 -29.99 14.66
N PRO A 176 -24.79 -30.93 15.22
CA PRO A 176 -23.43 -30.72 15.67
C PRO A 176 -22.39 -31.25 14.67
N SER A 177 -21.25 -30.55 14.57
CA SER A 177 -20.13 -31.01 13.74
C SER A 177 -19.50 -32.27 14.35
N ALA A 178 -19.41 -33.30 13.51
CA ALA A 178 -18.84 -34.60 13.83
C ALA A 178 -17.42 -34.50 14.39
N VAL A 179 -17.20 -35.29 15.45
CA VAL A 179 -15.94 -35.54 16.11
C VAL A 179 -14.95 -36.18 15.13
N THR A 180 -13.81 -35.53 14.90
CA THR A 180 -12.56 -36.18 14.53
C THR A 180 -11.66 -36.23 15.78
N PRO A 181 -10.95 -37.35 16.04
CA PRO A 181 -10.19 -37.51 17.26
C PRO A 181 -8.93 -36.64 17.21
N SER A 182 -8.88 -35.60 18.05
CA SER A 182 -7.66 -34.88 18.36
C SER A 182 -6.85 -35.71 19.36
N VAL A 183 -5.69 -36.18 18.92
CA VAL A 183 -4.62 -36.58 19.83
C VAL A 183 -4.18 -35.33 20.57
N SER A 184 -4.44 -35.29 21.87
CA SER A 184 -4.05 -34.22 22.78
C SER A 184 -2.53 -34.22 22.99
N VAL A 185 -1.82 -33.37 22.26
CA VAL A 185 -0.49 -32.91 22.66
C VAL A 185 -0.68 -31.77 23.66
N PRO A 186 -0.19 -31.86 24.90
CA PRO A 186 -0.29 -30.77 25.86
C PRO A 186 0.49 -29.55 25.35
N LEU A 187 -0.17 -28.37 25.32
CA LEU A 187 0.54 -27.10 25.18
C LEU A 187 1.46 -26.91 26.39
N PRO A 188 2.74 -26.52 26.21
CA PRO A 188 3.58 -26.06 27.30
C PRO A 188 2.99 -24.77 27.90
N GLN A 189 2.82 -24.78 29.23
CA GLN A 189 2.35 -23.62 29.98
C GLN A 189 3.44 -22.51 29.99
N PRO A 190 3.06 -21.22 29.97
CA PRO A 190 4.01 -20.13 30.06
C PRO A 190 4.72 -20.14 31.42
N ILE A 191 6.05 -20.12 31.37
CA ILE A 191 6.92 -19.94 32.54
C ILE A 191 6.63 -18.55 33.14
N LYS A 192 6.22 -18.52 34.40
CA LYS A 192 6.20 -17.30 35.23
C LYS A 192 7.62 -16.77 35.34
N ILE A 193 7.90 -15.63 34.72
CA ILE A 193 9.10 -14.85 34.98
C ILE A 193 8.78 -13.95 36.18
N GLU A 194 9.43 -14.21 37.31
CA GLU A 194 9.41 -13.33 38.48
C GLU A 194 9.99 -11.96 38.10
N GLY A 195 9.33 -10.89 38.56
CA GLY A 195 9.75 -9.52 38.31
C GLY A 195 11.12 -9.19 38.92
N PRO A 196 11.78 -8.12 38.43
CA PRO A 196 13.14 -7.80 38.84
C PRO A 196 13.19 -7.33 40.31
N ALA A 197 14.20 -7.83 41.02
CA ALA A 197 14.59 -7.38 42.35
C ALA A 197 15.03 -5.89 42.34
N PRO A 198 14.86 -5.18 43.47
CA PRO A 198 15.13 -3.73 43.55
C PRO A 198 16.63 -3.40 43.42
N PRO A 199 16.97 -2.20 42.92
CA PRO A 199 18.37 -1.80 42.71
C PRO A 199 19.12 -1.55 44.03
N PRO A 200 20.45 -1.77 44.05
CA PRO A 200 21.29 -1.50 45.22
C PRO A 200 21.42 0.01 45.51
N PRO A 201 21.70 0.41 46.76
CA PRO A 201 21.74 1.82 47.16
C PRO A 201 22.96 2.54 46.57
N ALA A 202 22.73 3.74 46.03
CA ALA A 202 23.80 4.64 45.63
C ALA A 202 24.44 5.31 46.86
N PRO A 203 25.76 5.54 46.86
CA PRO A 203 26.47 6.12 47.99
C PRO A 203 26.31 7.65 48.09
N TYR A 204 26.11 8.09 49.33
CA TYR A 204 26.43 9.39 49.94
C TYR A 204 25.83 10.67 49.33
N ALA A 205 24.85 11.19 50.07
CA ALA A 205 24.45 12.60 50.07
C ALA A 205 25.57 13.50 50.58
N VAL A 206 25.79 14.62 49.87
CA VAL A 206 26.37 15.83 50.45
C VAL A 206 25.33 16.95 50.35
N LYS A 207 25.00 17.50 51.52
CA LYS A 207 24.18 18.71 51.76
C LYS A 207 24.68 19.86 50.86
N GLY A 208 23.91 20.77 50.30
CA GLY A 208 22.59 21.31 50.63
C GLY A 208 22.71 22.83 50.47
N ALA A 209 21.84 23.46 49.66
CA ALA A 209 21.50 24.88 49.77
C ALA A 209 20.31 25.19 48.83
N ALA A 210 19.24 25.74 49.43
CA ALA A 210 18.14 26.44 48.77
C ALA A 210 18.68 27.63 47.92
N VAL A 211 17.97 28.28 46.99
CA VAL A 211 16.64 28.89 47.04
C VAL A 211 16.24 29.32 45.60
N ALA A 212 14.93 29.48 45.37
CA ALA A 212 14.27 30.47 44.49
C ALA A 212 14.20 30.24 42.96
N ALA A 213 12.95 30.17 42.47
CA ALA A 213 12.57 30.62 41.14
C ALA A 213 12.52 32.17 41.11
N PRO A 214 12.82 32.81 39.96
CA PRO A 214 11.72 33.44 39.21
C PRO A 214 11.86 33.47 37.67
N SER A 215 10.69 33.54 37.03
CA SER A 215 10.28 34.29 35.82
C SER A 215 11.28 34.76 34.75
N ALA A 216 10.92 34.44 33.49
CA ALA A 216 11.08 35.15 32.22
C ALA A 216 12.04 36.35 32.11
N ALA A 217 13.05 36.24 31.22
CA ALA A 217 13.32 37.20 30.13
C ALA A 217 14.50 36.75 29.25
N SER A 218 14.34 37.04 27.96
CA SER A 218 15.28 36.96 26.85
C SER A 218 16.73 37.40 27.15
N ALA A 219 17.73 36.59 26.75
CA ALA A 219 18.99 37.09 26.16
C ALA A 219 19.95 35.96 25.70
N ARG A 220 20.23 35.98 24.39
CA ARG A 220 21.55 35.81 23.74
C ARG A 220 22.21 34.43 23.64
N ARG A 221 22.16 33.91 22.41
CA ARG A 221 23.26 33.33 21.60
C ARG A 221 24.31 32.52 22.37
N ARG A 222 24.12 31.20 22.41
CA ARG A 222 25.21 30.27 22.11
C ARG A 222 25.12 29.95 20.62
N VAL A 223 26.16 30.31 19.89
CA VAL A 223 26.48 29.72 18.60
C VAL A 223 26.75 28.25 18.90
N VAL A 224 25.73 27.43 18.74
CA VAL A 224 25.91 26.01 18.47
C VAL A 224 26.11 25.98 16.97
N ASP A 225 27.26 25.48 16.56
CA ASP A 225 27.65 25.28 15.17
C ASP A 225 26.43 24.85 14.34
N GLU A 226 26.12 25.64 13.33
CA GLU A 226 25.19 25.28 12.27
C GLU A 226 25.78 24.04 11.58
N GLU A 227 25.38 22.85 12.03
CA GLU A 227 25.48 21.65 11.22
C GLU A 227 24.65 21.92 9.96
N GLU A 228 25.35 22.19 8.86
CA GLU A 228 24.76 22.40 7.54
C GLU A 228 23.75 21.28 7.27
N ASP A 229 22.50 21.72 7.05
CA ASP A 229 21.31 20.94 6.76
C ASP A 229 21.43 20.21 5.40
N ASP A 230 22.31 19.22 5.34
CA ASP A 230 22.49 18.27 4.22
C ASP A 230 21.24 17.34 4.06
N GLY A 231 20.28 17.40 5.00
CA GLY A 231 19.15 16.47 5.12
C GLY A 231 17.84 16.92 4.46
N GLU A 232 17.72 18.17 4.02
CA GLU A 232 16.48 18.69 3.44
C GLU A 232 16.36 18.41 1.94
N GLN A 233 17.49 18.36 1.22
CA GLN A 233 17.47 18.12 -0.23
C GLN A 233 17.35 16.62 -0.59
N PRO A 234 16.51 16.27 -1.58
CA PRO A 234 16.41 14.90 -2.04
C PRO A 234 17.75 14.40 -2.62
N PRO A 235 18.08 13.11 -2.48
CA PRO A 235 19.27 12.51 -3.08
C PRO A 235 19.38 12.79 -4.59
N PRO A 236 20.59 12.95 -5.17
CA PRO A 236 20.78 13.31 -6.58
C PRO A 236 20.02 12.40 -7.56
N LYS A 237 20.07 11.08 -7.35
CA LYS A 237 19.35 10.10 -8.17
C LYS A 237 17.83 10.25 -8.06
N MET A 238 17.32 10.55 -6.87
CA MET A 238 15.90 10.84 -6.68
C MET A 238 15.52 12.12 -7.43
N ARG A 239 16.32 13.19 -7.37
CA ARG A 239 16.07 14.43 -8.13
C ARG A 239 16.01 14.19 -9.63
N GLU A 240 16.95 13.42 -10.16
CA GLU A 240 16.97 13.06 -11.59
C GLU A 240 15.74 12.23 -11.97
N ALA A 241 15.35 11.26 -11.14
CA ALA A 241 14.19 10.43 -11.38
C ALA A 241 12.88 11.25 -11.32
N LEU A 242 12.75 12.15 -10.34
CA LEU A 242 11.61 13.07 -10.25
C LEU A 242 11.55 14.04 -11.43
N LYS A 243 12.70 14.52 -11.91
CA LYS A 243 12.77 15.35 -13.13
C LYS A 243 12.28 14.56 -14.35
N LYS A 244 12.77 13.34 -14.55
CA LYS A 244 12.32 12.46 -15.65
C LYS A 244 10.83 12.15 -15.58
N LEU A 245 10.31 11.92 -14.38
CA LEU A 245 8.88 11.68 -14.15
C LEU A 245 8.04 12.91 -14.55
N ARG A 246 8.51 14.13 -14.22
CA ARG A 246 7.82 15.37 -14.59
C ARG A 246 7.89 15.66 -16.09
N GLU A 247 9.01 15.33 -16.74
CA GLU A 247 9.19 15.53 -18.18
C GLU A 247 8.41 14.51 -19.02
N ASN A 248 8.36 13.24 -18.57
CA ASN A 248 7.71 12.13 -19.30
C ASN A 248 6.80 11.30 -18.37
N PRO A 249 5.70 11.87 -17.86
CA PRO A 249 4.84 11.22 -16.87
C PRO A 249 4.12 9.98 -17.43
N SER A 250 3.76 9.99 -18.71
CA SER A 250 3.03 8.89 -19.37
C SER A 250 3.92 7.70 -19.78
N SER A 251 5.24 7.89 -19.89
CA SER A 251 6.16 6.83 -20.30
C SER A 251 6.74 6.05 -19.12
N THR A 252 6.63 6.56 -17.90
CA THR A 252 7.30 6.00 -16.72
C THR A 252 6.38 5.01 -16.01
N LYS A 253 6.46 3.73 -16.41
CA LYS A 253 5.70 2.63 -15.77
C LYS A 253 6.30 2.17 -14.44
N GLN A 254 7.60 2.33 -14.27
CA GLN A 254 8.32 1.88 -13.07
C GLN A 254 9.23 2.98 -12.56
N LEU A 255 9.20 3.22 -11.24
CA LEU A 255 10.05 4.20 -10.56
C LEU A 255 10.79 3.50 -9.43
N ARG A 256 12.10 3.31 -9.61
CA ARG A 256 12.96 2.64 -8.64
C ARG A 256 13.78 3.66 -7.88
N LEU A 257 13.54 3.73 -6.59
CA LEU A 257 14.16 4.65 -5.64
C LEU A 257 14.70 3.91 -4.41
N SER A 258 14.98 2.61 -4.54
CA SER A 258 15.48 1.78 -3.46
C SER A 258 16.94 2.05 -3.09
N ASN A 259 17.28 1.93 -1.81
CA ASN A 259 18.63 2.16 -1.26
C ASN A 259 19.26 3.52 -1.63
N LEU A 260 18.45 4.58 -1.60
CA LEU A 260 18.90 5.95 -1.86
C LEU A 260 18.99 6.80 -0.59
N SER A 261 18.87 6.17 0.58
CA SER A 261 18.85 6.83 1.89
C SER A 261 17.70 7.84 2.03
N ILE A 262 16.56 7.56 1.38
CA ILE A 262 15.39 8.44 1.40
C ILE A 262 14.78 8.49 2.80
N MET A 263 14.52 9.69 3.31
CA MET A 263 13.83 9.96 4.57
C MET A 263 12.42 10.53 4.33
N ASP A 264 11.64 10.64 5.40
CA ASP A 264 10.25 11.14 5.39
C ASP A 264 10.12 12.52 4.75
N VAL A 265 11.09 13.42 4.97
CA VAL A 265 11.10 14.78 4.41
C VAL A 265 11.08 14.80 2.88
N HIS A 266 11.68 13.80 2.23
CA HIS A 266 11.73 13.74 0.77
C HIS A 266 10.46 13.14 0.14
N LEU A 267 9.55 12.58 0.94
CA LEU A 267 8.31 12.00 0.42
C LEU A 267 7.34 13.06 -0.11
N ARG A 268 7.37 14.29 0.43
CA ARG A 268 6.52 15.40 -0.07
C ARG A 268 6.80 15.72 -1.54
N PRO A 269 8.05 16.02 -1.97
CA PRO A 269 8.37 16.22 -3.39
C PRO A 269 8.01 15.03 -4.30
N LEU A 270 8.09 13.80 -3.77
CA LEU A 270 7.70 12.59 -4.49
C LEU A 270 6.19 12.54 -4.69
N ILE A 271 5.40 12.75 -3.64
CA ILE A 271 3.93 12.76 -3.67
C ILE A 271 3.44 13.83 -4.64
N GLU A 272 3.99 15.05 -4.58
CA GLU A 272 3.65 16.14 -5.51
C GLU A 272 3.92 15.74 -6.97
N ALA A 273 5.03 15.05 -7.24
CA ALA A 273 5.32 14.57 -8.60
C ALA A 273 4.36 13.45 -9.04
N LEU A 274 3.90 12.61 -8.12
CA LEU A 274 2.94 11.53 -8.37
C LEU A 274 1.49 12.01 -8.52
N GLN A 275 1.15 13.19 -7.97
CA GLN A 275 -0.16 13.81 -8.13
C GLN A 275 -0.43 14.32 -9.55
N HIS A 276 0.60 14.39 -10.39
CA HIS A 276 0.45 14.85 -11.76
C HIS A 276 -0.45 13.89 -12.56
N SER A 277 -1.51 14.43 -13.16
CA SER A 277 -2.62 13.69 -13.78
C SER A 277 -2.26 12.78 -14.97
N GLN A 278 -1.00 12.80 -15.42
CA GLN A 278 -0.49 12.03 -16.55
C GLN A 278 0.43 10.88 -16.13
N VAL A 279 0.66 10.69 -14.83
CA VAL A 279 1.54 9.65 -14.31
C VAL A 279 0.87 8.28 -14.48
N PHE A 280 1.46 7.43 -15.32
CA PHE A 280 1.03 6.05 -15.57
C PHE A 280 1.99 5.07 -14.89
N LEU A 281 2.20 5.27 -13.58
CA LEU A 281 3.16 4.49 -12.80
C LEU A 281 2.50 3.23 -12.24
N GLU A 282 2.98 2.06 -12.65
CA GLU A 282 2.47 0.75 -12.22
C GLU A 282 3.24 0.19 -11.00
N GLU A 283 4.54 0.49 -10.90
CA GLU A 283 5.41 0.04 -9.78
C GLU A 283 6.24 1.19 -9.19
N LEU A 284 6.20 1.32 -7.86
CA LEU A 284 7.02 2.24 -7.08
C LEU A 284 7.84 1.45 -6.06
N ASP A 285 9.16 1.50 -6.19
CA ASP A 285 10.08 0.86 -5.26
C ASP A 285 10.78 1.89 -4.37
N LEU A 286 10.40 1.91 -3.09
CA LEU A 286 11.00 2.72 -2.03
C LEU A 286 11.69 1.84 -0.97
N SER A 287 11.95 0.57 -1.28
CA SER A 287 12.54 -0.38 -0.34
C SER A 287 13.96 0.01 0.08
N PHE A 288 14.38 -0.47 1.26
CA PHE A 288 15.73 -0.26 1.81
C PHE A 288 16.13 1.22 1.94
N ASN A 289 15.19 2.07 2.33
CA ASN A 289 15.44 3.49 2.64
C ASN A 289 15.34 3.73 4.15
N ARG A 290 15.20 4.98 4.57
CA ARG A 290 15.13 5.41 5.98
C ARG A 290 13.76 5.99 6.34
N ILE A 291 12.71 5.55 5.64
CA ILE A 291 11.34 6.00 5.86
C ILE A 291 10.83 5.42 7.19
N THR A 292 10.13 6.24 7.99
CA THR A 292 9.54 5.84 9.27
C THR A 292 8.03 5.66 9.17
N ASP A 293 7.39 5.24 10.26
CA ASP A 293 5.93 5.15 10.37
C ASP A 293 5.22 6.45 9.95
N ALA A 294 5.81 7.60 10.28
CA ALA A 294 5.25 8.92 9.94
C ALA A 294 5.30 9.16 8.42
N GLY A 295 6.43 8.87 7.77
CA GLY A 295 6.56 8.97 6.32
C GLY A 295 5.63 8.01 5.58
N VAL A 296 5.53 6.76 6.03
CA VAL A 296 4.57 5.79 5.48
C VAL A 296 3.15 6.31 5.60
N HIS A 297 2.76 6.84 6.76
CA HIS A 297 1.42 7.41 6.95
C HIS A 297 1.10 8.48 5.91
N VAL A 298 2.00 9.45 5.72
CA VAL A 298 1.82 10.53 4.73
C VAL A 298 1.72 9.98 3.30
N LEU A 299 2.60 9.04 2.94
CA LEU A 299 2.58 8.41 1.62
C LEU A 299 1.28 7.64 1.36
N LEU A 300 0.87 6.78 2.30
CA LEU A 300 -0.33 5.97 2.15
C LEU A 300 -1.59 6.82 2.18
N GLN A 301 -1.63 7.89 2.96
CA GLN A 301 -2.73 8.84 2.96
C GLN A 301 -2.88 9.51 1.58
N ALA A 302 -1.79 9.97 0.98
CA ALA A 302 -1.83 10.57 -0.36
C ALA A 302 -2.30 9.58 -1.44
N LEU A 303 -1.89 8.31 -1.35
CA LEU A 303 -2.37 7.25 -2.25
C LEU A 303 -3.85 6.95 -2.04
N ALA A 304 -4.33 6.97 -0.79
CA ALA A 304 -5.75 6.79 -0.46
C ALA A 304 -6.63 7.93 -1.00
N THR A 305 -6.10 9.16 -1.07
CA THR A 305 -6.81 10.33 -1.65
C THR A 305 -6.78 10.37 -3.18
N GLY A 306 -6.24 9.35 -3.85
CA GLY A 306 -6.28 9.22 -5.31
C GLY A 306 -4.99 9.62 -6.04
N THR A 307 -3.86 9.74 -5.34
CA THR A 307 -2.54 9.90 -5.99
C THR A 307 -2.12 8.59 -6.68
N ALA A 308 -1.49 8.67 -7.87
CA ALA A 308 -0.97 7.51 -8.61
C ALA A 308 -1.96 6.33 -8.70
N LEU A 309 -3.10 6.55 -9.36
CA LEU A 309 -4.19 5.56 -9.46
C LEU A 309 -3.81 4.28 -10.20
N GLU A 310 -2.82 4.34 -11.09
CA GLU A 310 -2.34 3.16 -11.84
C GLU A 310 -1.35 2.31 -11.03
N LEU A 311 -0.95 2.78 -9.84
CA LEU A 311 0.04 2.08 -9.03
C LEU A 311 -0.53 0.76 -8.54
N SER A 312 0.02 -0.34 -9.05
CA SER A 312 -0.38 -1.71 -8.69
C SER A 312 0.46 -2.26 -7.54
N THR A 313 1.74 -1.86 -7.46
CA THR A 313 2.67 -2.41 -6.48
C THR A 313 3.56 -1.32 -5.88
N LEU A 314 3.59 -1.28 -4.55
CA LEU A 314 4.43 -0.39 -3.76
C LEU A 314 5.35 -1.24 -2.86
N TYR A 315 6.66 -1.14 -3.06
CA TYR A 315 7.64 -1.83 -2.22
C TYR A 315 8.15 -0.89 -1.11
N LEU A 316 7.94 -1.29 0.14
CA LEU A 316 8.37 -0.53 1.34
C LEU A 316 9.25 -1.36 2.29
N GLY A 317 9.53 -2.62 1.97
CA GLY A 317 10.39 -3.48 2.79
C GLY A 317 11.78 -2.86 3.05
N GLY A 318 12.38 -3.14 4.21
CA GLY A 318 13.72 -2.64 4.57
C GLY A 318 13.75 -1.18 5.03
N ASN A 319 12.61 -0.51 5.22
CA ASN A 319 12.56 0.81 5.84
C ASN A 319 12.53 0.73 7.38
N LYS A 320 12.60 1.88 8.05
CA LYS A 320 12.54 2.00 9.52
C LYS A 320 11.09 2.02 10.03
N VAL A 321 10.30 1.06 9.57
CA VAL A 321 8.85 0.98 9.83
C VAL A 321 8.58 -0.10 10.88
N SER A 322 7.78 0.25 11.89
CA SER A 322 7.35 -0.67 12.93
C SER A 322 6.17 -1.54 12.47
N VAL A 323 5.81 -2.55 13.26
CA VAL A 323 4.61 -3.37 13.00
C VAL A 323 3.34 -2.51 12.97
N ALA A 324 3.29 -1.44 13.77
CA ALA A 324 2.17 -0.49 13.76
C ALA A 324 2.14 0.32 12.47
N GLY A 325 3.30 0.79 12.00
CA GLY A 325 3.42 1.47 10.71
C GLY A 325 3.02 0.58 9.53
N MET A 326 3.40 -0.70 9.56
CA MET A 326 2.97 -1.68 8.56
C MET A 326 1.45 -1.89 8.57
N ALA A 327 0.81 -1.87 9.74
CA ALA A 327 -0.64 -2.02 9.85
C ALA A 327 -1.41 -0.88 9.18
N LEU A 328 -0.79 0.30 8.96
CA LEU A 328 -1.41 1.40 8.22
C LEU A 328 -1.77 1.01 6.78
N SER A 329 -1.09 0.04 6.17
CA SER A 329 -1.45 -0.46 4.84
C SER A 329 -2.79 -1.21 4.83
N GLN A 330 -3.32 -1.63 5.98
CA GLN A 330 -4.65 -2.24 6.06
C GLN A 330 -5.76 -1.21 5.82
N ASN A 331 -5.58 0.03 6.31
CA ASN A 331 -6.54 1.11 6.07
C ASN A 331 -6.59 1.46 4.58
N LEU A 332 -5.43 1.41 3.92
CA LEU A 332 -5.34 1.66 2.47
C LEU A 332 -6.16 0.67 1.64
N LYS A 333 -6.27 -0.61 2.06
CA LYS A 333 -7.04 -1.62 1.34
C LYS A 333 -8.53 -1.29 1.20
N GLN A 334 -9.08 -0.44 2.07
CA GLN A 334 -10.48 0.01 1.96
C GLN A 334 -10.68 1.01 0.81
N SER A 335 -9.64 1.80 0.49
CA SER A 335 -9.69 2.84 -0.55
C SER A 335 -9.00 2.41 -1.86
N ARG A 336 -7.96 1.58 -1.75
CA ARG A 336 -7.09 1.09 -2.84
C ARG A 336 -6.82 -0.40 -2.66
N SER A 337 -7.85 -1.23 -2.89
CA SER A 337 -7.72 -2.70 -2.84
C SER A 337 -6.89 -3.26 -4.00
N ASP A 338 -6.76 -2.49 -5.08
CA ASP A 338 -5.93 -2.74 -6.26
C ASP A 338 -4.42 -2.64 -5.97
N LEU A 339 -4.03 -1.87 -4.95
CA LEU A 339 -2.63 -1.61 -4.63
C LEU A 339 -2.06 -2.64 -3.66
N LEU A 340 -1.08 -3.40 -4.13
CA LEU A 340 -0.27 -4.29 -3.30
C LEU A 340 0.85 -3.51 -2.60
N VAL A 341 0.75 -3.37 -1.28
CA VAL A 341 1.87 -2.89 -0.44
C VAL A 341 2.73 -4.08 -0.03
N ASN A 342 3.92 -4.15 -0.62
CA ASN A 342 4.89 -5.22 -0.39
C ASN A 342 5.90 -4.83 0.69
N TRP A 343 5.88 -5.58 1.78
CA TRP A 343 6.76 -5.42 2.93
C TRP A 343 7.91 -6.44 2.97
N HIS A 344 8.03 -7.32 1.97
CA HIS A 344 9.11 -8.31 1.93
C HIS A 344 10.47 -7.60 1.94
N LEU A 345 11.38 -8.11 2.77
CA LEU A 345 12.77 -7.67 2.88
C LEU A 345 13.58 -8.17 1.67
N GLN A 346 13.18 -7.76 0.47
CA GLN A 346 13.81 -8.16 -0.77
C GLN A 346 13.85 -6.99 -1.74
N LEU A 347 15.05 -6.61 -2.18
CA LEU A 347 15.23 -5.73 -3.32
C LEU A 347 14.71 -6.44 -4.58
N PRO A 348 13.68 -5.90 -5.27
CA PRO A 348 13.19 -6.49 -6.50
C PRO A 348 14.30 -6.53 -7.54
N ARG A 349 14.48 -7.70 -8.19
CA ARG A 349 15.44 -7.87 -9.30
C ARG A 349 16.91 -7.61 -8.94
N ALA A 350 17.24 -7.56 -7.65
CA ALA A 350 18.61 -7.43 -7.19
C ALA A 350 19.48 -8.61 -7.68
N LYS A 351 20.69 -8.26 -8.12
CA LYS A 351 21.73 -9.20 -8.54
C LYS A 351 22.98 -8.93 -7.73
N ASN A 352 23.75 -10.01 -7.49
CA ASN A 352 25.04 -9.89 -6.83
C ASN A 352 25.97 -8.99 -7.67
N MET A 353 26.56 -7.99 -7.03
CA MET A 353 27.60 -7.12 -7.58
C MET A 353 28.98 -7.67 -7.27
N CYS A 354 29.24 -7.97 -6.00
CA CYS A 354 30.50 -8.53 -5.52
C CYS A 354 30.27 -9.34 -4.24
N THR A 355 31.27 -10.15 -3.89
CA THR A 355 31.25 -10.93 -2.66
C THR A 355 32.22 -10.37 -1.64
N VAL A 356 31.80 -10.30 -0.38
CA VAL A 356 32.68 -9.91 0.71
C VAL A 356 33.65 -11.05 1.00
N GLY A 357 34.93 -10.81 0.77
CA GLY A 357 36.02 -11.66 1.20
C GLY A 357 36.32 -11.46 2.69
N THR A 358 37.56 -11.17 3.04
CA THR A 358 37.95 -11.01 4.44
C THR A 358 37.43 -9.71 5.03
N VAL A 359 36.78 -9.78 6.20
CA VAL A 359 36.45 -8.61 7.03
C VAL A 359 37.41 -8.56 8.20
N TYR A 360 38.09 -7.44 8.40
CA TYR A 360 39.08 -7.30 9.46
C TYR A 360 38.43 -6.90 10.80
N PRO A 361 38.84 -7.48 11.94
CA PRO A 361 38.32 -7.08 13.25
C PRO A 361 38.55 -5.60 13.56
N ASN A 362 37.63 -4.98 14.31
CA ASN A 362 37.64 -3.57 14.67
C ASN A 362 37.62 -2.59 13.49
N SER A 363 37.44 -3.07 12.25
CA SER A 363 37.30 -2.21 11.09
C SER A 363 35.89 -1.60 10.99
N PRO A 364 35.73 -0.52 10.21
CA PRO A 364 34.40 0.01 9.90
C PRO A 364 33.44 -1.02 9.32
N ALA A 365 33.95 -1.96 8.51
CA ALA A 365 33.17 -3.06 7.96
C ALA A 365 32.68 -4.04 9.02
N ALA A 366 33.54 -4.40 9.98
CA ALA A 366 33.14 -5.25 11.10
C ALA A 366 32.13 -4.55 12.02
N GLN A 367 32.33 -3.26 12.30
CA GLN A 367 31.43 -2.46 13.13
C GLN A 367 30.03 -2.33 12.52
N ALA A 368 29.94 -2.23 11.19
CA ALA A 368 28.68 -2.22 10.46
C ALA A 368 28.00 -3.60 10.38
N GLY A 369 28.67 -4.69 10.81
CA GLY A 369 28.13 -6.04 10.79
C GLY A 369 28.29 -6.80 9.46
N LEU A 370 29.19 -6.35 8.60
CA LEU A 370 29.55 -7.04 7.36
C LEU A 370 30.27 -8.35 7.68
N ARG A 371 29.95 -9.45 6.98
CA ARG A 371 30.56 -10.76 7.21
C ARG A 371 31.22 -11.28 5.93
N THR A 372 32.26 -12.09 6.11
CA THR A 372 32.87 -12.85 5.01
C THR A 372 31.82 -13.79 4.40
N GLY A 373 31.73 -13.79 3.07
CA GLY A 373 30.75 -14.54 2.30
C GLY A 373 29.48 -13.76 1.94
N ASP A 374 29.27 -12.57 2.52
CA ASP A 374 28.11 -11.75 2.16
C ASP A 374 28.12 -11.38 0.67
N SER A 375 26.97 -11.52 0.01
CA SER A 375 26.77 -11.11 -1.37
C SER A 375 26.23 -9.68 -1.40
N VAL A 376 27.03 -8.71 -1.84
CA VAL A 376 26.60 -7.31 -1.92
C VAL A 376 25.69 -7.15 -3.13
N VAL A 377 24.48 -6.61 -2.91
CA VAL A 377 23.48 -6.38 -3.96
C VAL A 377 23.16 -4.91 -4.19
N ALA A 378 23.45 -4.05 -3.21
CA ALA A 378 23.43 -2.59 -3.37
C ALA A 378 24.49 -1.95 -2.47
N PHE A 379 25.16 -0.90 -2.96
CA PHE A 379 26.19 -0.17 -2.21
C PHE A 379 25.99 1.35 -2.37
N GLY A 380 25.38 1.98 -1.36
CA GLY A 380 24.90 3.34 -1.44
C GLY A 380 24.01 3.52 -2.68
N PRO A 381 24.23 4.54 -3.52
CA PRO A 381 23.43 4.74 -4.71
C PRO A 381 23.70 3.70 -5.81
N VAL A 382 24.74 2.87 -5.70
CA VAL A 382 25.12 1.93 -6.76
C VAL A 382 24.30 0.65 -6.65
N GLN A 383 23.56 0.33 -7.72
CA GLN A 383 22.88 -0.94 -7.92
C GLN A 383 23.56 -1.73 -9.06
N HIS A 384 23.16 -2.98 -9.24
CA HIS A 384 23.76 -3.88 -10.23
C HIS A 384 23.78 -3.31 -11.66
N GLU A 385 22.75 -2.61 -12.10
CA GLU A 385 22.64 -2.06 -13.46
C GLU A 385 23.77 -1.09 -13.83
N GLU A 386 24.32 -0.39 -12.83
CA GLU A 386 25.37 0.61 -12.99
C GLU A 386 26.75 0.09 -12.56
N TYR A 387 26.81 -1.16 -12.09
CA TYR A 387 28.02 -1.75 -11.54
C TYR A 387 28.98 -2.21 -12.65
N LYS A 388 30.19 -1.65 -12.64
CA LYS A 388 31.28 -1.99 -13.57
C LYS A 388 32.46 -2.69 -12.90
N GLY A 389 32.42 -2.81 -11.58
CA GLY A 389 33.47 -3.40 -10.76
C GLY A 389 33.73 -2.60 -9.48
N VAL A 390 34.39 -3.23 -8.50
CA VAL A 390 34.68 -2.62 -7.20
C VAL A 390 35.45 -1.30 -7.36
N SER A 391 36.49 -1.30 -8.21
CA SER A 391 37.37 -0.15 -8.41
C SER A 391 36.68 1.06 -9.05
N GLU A 392 35.76 0.82 -9.99
CA GLU A 392 35.10 1.88 -10.76
C GLU A 392 33.81 2.36 -10.10
N SER A 393 33.05 1.47 -9.46
CA SER A 393 31.73 1.79 -8.93
C SER A 393 31.74 1.99 -7.41
N ILE A 394 32.47 1.17 -6.63
CA ILE A 394 32.40 1.21 -5.16
C ILE A 394 33.46 2.15 -4.57
N VAL A 395 34.71 2.08 -5.03
CA VAL A 395 35.81 2.88 -4.49
C VAL A 395 35.53 4.39 -4.53
N PRO A 396 34.96 4.98 -5.61
CA PRO A 396 34.63 6.40 -5.62
C PRO A 396 33.60 6.79 -4.56
N VAL A 397 32.58 5.95 -4.33
CA VAL A 397 31.54 6.19 -3.31
C VAL A 397 32.16 6.17 -1.91
N VAL A 398 33.04 5.21 -1.65
CA VAL A 398 33.75 5.09 -0.36
C VAL A 398 34.66 6.30 -0.11
N LYS A 399 35.40 6.74 -1.13
CA LYS A 399 36.29 7.91 -1.03
C LYS A 399 35.51 9.23 -0.87
N GLY A 400 34.38 9.36 -1.55
CA GLY A 400 33.52 10.54 -1.47
C GLY A 400 32.70 10.64 -0.18
N SER A 401 32.54 9.53 0.55
CA SER A 401 31.70 9.46 1.75
C SER A 401 32.50 9.16 3.03
N VAL A 402 33.76 9.60 3.11
CA VAL A 402 34.56 9.43 4.33
C VAL A 402 33.91 10.21 5.48
N GLY A 403 33.66 9.52 6.60
CA GLY A 403 32.94 10.04 7.76
C GLY A 403 31.43 10.11 7.58
N LYS A 404 30.89 9.84 6.39
CA LYS A 404 29.45 9.83 6.11
C LYS A 404 28.91 8.39 6.04
N PRO A 405 27.70 8.12 6.53
CA PRO A 405 27.11 6.78 6.47
C PRO A 405 26.71 6.40 5.03
N ILE A 406 27.00 5.16 4.64
CA ILE A 406 26.61 4.54 3.38
C ILE A 406 25.71 3.35 3.69
N ASP A 407 24.50 3.33 3.12
CA ASP A 407 23.59 2.20 3.24
C ASP A 407 23.97 1.11 2.23
N VAL A 408 24.18 -0.12 2.71
CA VAL A 408 24.61 -1.27 1.92
C VAL A 408 23.66 -2.42 2.18
N VAL A 409 23.19 -3.04 1.10
CA VAL A 409 22.29 -4.21 1.18
C VAL A 409 23.08 -5.44 0.78
N VAL A 410 23.05 -6.45 1.65
CA VAL A 410 23.73 -7.72 1.45
C VAL A 410 22.76 -8.88 1.54
N VAL A 411 23.02 -9.91 0.77
CA VAL A 411 22.39 -11.23 0.90
C VAL A 411 23.36 -12.12 1.66
N ARG A 412 22.90 -12.66 2.79
CA ARG A 412 23.62 -13.61 3.63
C ARG A 412 22.92 -14.96 3.57
N ILE A 413 23.71 -16.02 3.42
CA ILE A 413 23.25 -17.39 3.60
C ILE A 413 23.64 -17.78 5.02
N GLU A 414 22.68 -18.09 5.87
CA GLU A 414 22.98 -18.59 7.21
C GLU A 414 23.32 -20.09 7.16
N ASP A 415 24.56 -20.43 7.53
CA ASP A 415 25.10 -21.80 7.47
C ASP A 415 24.28 -22.82 8.28
N ALA A 416 23.54 -22.38 9.29
CA ALA A 416 22.76 -23.26 10.16
C ALA A 416 21.36 -23.59 9.62
N SER A 417 20.77 -22.74 8.79
CA SER A 417 19.37 -22.83 8.37
C SER A 417 19.18 -22.92 6.86
N SER A 418 20.25 -22.73 6.07
CA SER A 418 20.19 -22.55 4.61
C SER A 418 19.19 -21.46 4.17
N GLN A 419 18.80 -20.58 5.08
CA GLN A 419 17.92 -19.46 4.77
C GLN A 419 18.74 -18.31 4.19
N VAL A 420 18.23 -17.78 3.08
CA VAL A 420 18.77 -16.60 2.42
C VAL A 420 18.09 -15.38 3.03
N GLN A 421 18.86 -14.54 3.70
CA GLN A 421 18.35 -13.31 4.32
C GLN A 421 19.02 -12.09 3.68
N GLN A 422 18.21 -11.08 3.31
CA GLN A 422 18.74 -9.76 3.00
C GLN A 422 18.85 -8.92 4.27
N ALA A 423 19.98 -8.25 4.44
CA ALA A 423 20.24 -7.35 5.54
C ALA A 423 20.68 -5.99 5.00
N GLN A 424 20.14 -4.92 5.59
CA GLN A 424 20.63 -3.55 5.39
C GLN A 424 21.64 -3.21 6.48
N LEU A 425 22.81 -2.75 6.06
CA LEU A 425 23.90 -2.36 6.93
C LEU A 425 24.24 -0.89 6.65
N THR A 426 24.69 -0.17 7.66
CA THR A 426 25.17 1.21 7.50
C THR A 426 26.68 1.25 7.75
N LEU A 427 27.45 1.45 6.67
CA LEU A 427 28.90 1.50 6.67
C LEU A 427 29.36 2.95 6.71
N THR A 428 30.24 3.30 7.65
CA THR A 428 30.83 4.65 7.73
C THR A 428 32.33 4.56 7.41
N PRO A 429 32.78 4.88 6.19
CA PRO A 429 34.18 4.81 5.82
C PRO A 429 35.03 5.76 6.66
N GLN A 430 36.09 5.25 7.27
CA GLN A 430 36.99 6.06 8.10
C GLN A 430 38.38 5.47 8.15
N LYS A 431 39.38 6.28 8.53
CA LYS A 431 40.71 5.75 8.84
C LYS A 431 40.60 4.86 10.08
N TRP A 432 41.30 3.74 10.04
CA TRP A 432 41.34 2.75 11.11
C TRP A 432 42.75 2.14 11.16
N SER A 433 43.01 1.19 12.06
CA SER A 433 44.36 0.64 12.30
C SER A 433 44.93 -0.20 11.14
N GLY A 434 44.13 -0.53 10.13
CA GLY A 434 44.55 -1.33 8.98
C GLY A 434 44.50 -0.56 7.65
N ALA A 435 44.60 -1.30 6.55
CA ALA A 435 44.65 -0.73 5.21
C ALA A 435 43.26 -0.30 4.70
N GLY A 436 43.21 0.82 3.96
CA GLY A 436 41.99 1.34 3.34
C GLY A 436 41.02 2.01 4.32
N LEU A 437 39.79 2.26 3.86
CA LEU A 437 38.77 3.03 4.61
C LEU A 437 37.65 2.19 5.20
N LEU A 438 37.48 0.96 4.73
CA LEU A 438 36.42 0.04 5.20
C LEU A 438 36.97 -1.11 6.05
N GLY A 439 38.18 -1.58 5.73
CA GLY A 439 38.75 -2.78 6.33
C GLY A 439 37.98 -4.06 6.00
N CYS A 440 37.68 -4.24 4.72
CA CYS A 440 37.24 -5.49 4.13
C CYS A 440 37.81 -5.65 2.72
N ILE A 441 37.82 -6.89 2.21
CA ILE A 441 38.14 -7.21 0.81
C ILE A 441 36.81 -7.47 0.09
N LEU A 442 36.57 -6.77 -1.02
CA LEU A 442 35.45 -7.05 -1.92
C LEU A 442 36.00 -7.73 -3.17
N LYS A 443 35.36 -8.83 -3.59
CA LYS A 443 35.79 -9.68 -4.71
C LYS A 443 34.78 -9.69 -5.83
#